data_AF-A0A2T9Y3A3-F1
#
_entry.id   AF-A0A2T9Y3A3-F1
#
_cell.length_a   1.000
_cell.length_b   1.000
_cell.length_c   1.000
_cell.angle_alpha   90.00
_cell.angle_beta   90.00
_cell.angle_gamma   90.00
#
_symmetry.space_group_name_H-M   'P 1'
#
loop_
_entity.id
_entity.type
_entity.pdbx_description
1 polymer ?
#
loop_
_entity_poly.entity_id
_entity_poly.type
_entity_poly.pdbx_seq_one_letter_code
_entity_poly.pdbx_strand_id
1 'polypeptide(L)'
;MDSITQTARKLDLSQLLIAHTGLAVLGGLSSAPAYNLPIFLFGLIITSDSAFKPKLFKQLAALIAFTFILDLMWIIFADTSFVGFLLILLGVILKPFTVATTIQSLKSEGLDSNGISFHNDEMYEHLDEGDATPIEIDQNFMRS
;
A
#
# COMPACT_ATOMS: atom_id res chain seq x y z
N MET A 1 -24.17 9.53 9.21
CA MET A 1 -22.71 9.34 9.10
C MET A 1 -22.37 8.11 8.25
N ASP A 2 -23.30 7.60 7.43
CA ASP A 2 -23.12 6.35 6.68
C ASP A 2 -22.66 6.56 5.23
N SER A 3 -22.92 7.74 4.65
CA SER A 3 -22.58 8.02 3.26
C SER A 3 -21.07 8.09 3.01
N ILE A 4 -20.30 8.70 3.92
CA ILE A 4 -18.83 8.79 3.81
C ILE A 4 -18.21 7.39 3.90
N THR A 5 -18.71 6.56 4.82
CA THR A 5 -18.27 5.17 5.03
C THR A 5 -18.66 4.27 3.86
N GLN A 6 -19.80 4.51 3.20
CA GLN A 6 -20.21 3.82 1.97
C GLN A 6 -19.41 4.27 0.74
N THR A 7 -19.10 5.56 0.61
CA THR A 7 -18.25 6.07 -0.48
C THR A 7 -16.83 5.53 -0.37
N ALA A 8 -16.28 5.44 0.85
CA ALA A 8 -14.98 4.82 1.12
C ALA A 8 -14.98 3.31 0.81
N ARG A 9 -16.09 2.58 1.06
CA ARG A 9 -16.26 1.17 0.63
C ARG A 9 -16.36 0.98 -0.88
N LYS A 10 -16.74 2.01 -1.65
CA LYS A 10 -16.87 1.96 -3.12
C LYS A 10 -15.63 2.42 -3.87
N LEU A 11 -14.67 3.01 -3.19
CA LEU A 11 -13.45 3.52 -3.81
C LEU A 11 -12.40 2.41 -3.76
N ASP A 12 -12.29 1.66 -4.85
CA ASP A 12 -11.33 0.57 -4.99
C ASP A 12 -9.90 1.13 -4.93
N LEU A 13 -9.10 0.63 -3.98
CA LEU A 13 -7.71 1.03 -3.78
C LEU A 13 -6.91 0.89 -5.09
N SER A 14 -7.18 -0.16 -5.86
CA SER A 14 -6.54 -0.40 -7.15
C SER A 14 -6.81 0.73 -8.14
N GLN A 15 -8.05 1.24 -8.19
CA GLN A 15 -8.41 2.36 -9.07
C GLN A 15 -7.68 3.65 -8.67
N LEU A 16 -7.52 3.93 -7.37
CA LEU A 16 -6.73 5.08 -6.92
C LEU A 16 -5.26 4.94 -7.28
N LEU A 17 -4.70 3.75 -7.10
CA LEU A 17 -3.31 3.48 -7.44
C LEU A 17 -3.05 3.56 -8.95
N ILE A 18 -4.00 3.14 -9.79
CA ILE A 18 -3.93 3.33 -11.25
C ILE A 18 -3.95 4.82 -11.58
N ALA A 19 -4.87 5.59 -10.98
CA ALA A 19 -4.95 7.04 -11.20
C ALA A 19 -3.63 7.73 -10.80
N HIS A 20 -3.11 7.40 -9.63
CA HIS A 20 -1.81 7.89 -9.15
C HIS A 20 -0.65 7.50 -10.06
N THR A 21 -0.63 6.27 -10.56
CA THR A 21 0.39 5.79 -11.50
C THR A 21 0.32 6.58 -12.80
N GLY A 22 -0.88 6.79 -13.35
CA GLY A 22 -1.08 7.62 -14.54
C GLY A 22 -0.59 9.05 -14.33
N LEU A 23 -0.93 9.66 -13.19
CA LEU A 23 -0.41 10.99 -12.82
C LEU A 23 1.11 11.01 -12.71
N ALA A 24 1.73 9.98 -12.13
CA ALA A 24 3.18 9.92 -11.96
C ALA A 24 3.91 9.72 -13.31
N VAL A 25 3.34 8.94 -14.23
CA VAL A 25 3.86 8.81 -15.60
C VAL A 25 3.79 10.15 -16.33
N LEU A 26 2.64 10.83 -16.28
CA LEU A 26 2.50 12.18 -16.86
C LEU A 26 3.42 13.19 -16.17
N GLY A 27 3.61 13.05 -14.85
CA GLY A 27 4.51 13.84 -14.04
C GLY A 27 5.97 13.69 -14.44
N GLY A 28 6.40 12.49 -14.87
CA GLY A 28 7.74 12.24 -15.37
C GLY A 28 8.07 12.94 -16.69
N LEU A 29 7.05 13.36 -17.45
CA LEU A 29 7.21 14.24 -18.62
C LEU A 29 7.27 15.73 -18.25
N SER A 30 7.12 16.04 -16.96
CA SER A 30 7.13 17.38 -16.39
C SER A 30 8.17 17.48 -15.26
N SER A 31 8.19 18.59 -14.56
CA SER A 31 9.07 18.84 -13.40
C SER A 31 8.53 18.22 -12.10
N ALA A 32 7.77 17.12 -12.20
CA ALA A 32 7.15 16.48 -11.03
C ALA A 32 8.11 15.44 -10.40
N PRO A 33 7.96 15.12 -9.12
CA PRO A 33 8.85 14.19 -8.43
C PRO A 33 8.78 12.76 -8.97
N ALA A 34 9.93 12.25 -9.41
CA ALA A 34 10.05 10.91 -10.00
C ALA A 34 9.86 9.76 -8.99
N TYR A 35 10.02 10.01 -7.70
CA TYR A 35 9.86 8.99 -6.64
C TYR A 35 8.41 8.49 -6.50
N ASN A 36 7.42 9.25 -6.99
CA ASN A 36 6.01 8.88 -6.88
C ASN A 36 5.68 7.63 -7.72
N LEU A 37 6.28 7.50 -8.92
CA LEU A 37 6.01 6.38 -9.83
C LEU A 37 6.33 5.00 -9.23
N PRO A 38 7.56 4.71 -8.75
CA PRO A 38 7.88 3.38 -8.22
C PRO A 38 7.03 3.02 -6.99
N ILE A 39 6.61 4.00 -6.19
CA ILE A 39 5.80 3.78 -4.99
C ILE A 39 4.36 3.38 -5.37
N PHE A 40 3.77 4.02 -6.37
CA PHE A 40 2.43 3.64 -6.83
C PHE A 40 2.42 2.32 -7.58
N LEU A 41 3.50 2.00 -8.33
CA LEU A 41 3.69 0.68 -8.92
C LEU A 41 3.82 -0.41 -7.86
N PHE A 42 4.58 -0.16 -6.78
CA PHE A 42 4.64 -1.06 -5.62
C PHE A 42 3.23 -1.30 -5.04
N GLY A 43 2.45 -0.22 -4.88
CA GLY A 43 1.05 -0.32 -4.46
C GLY A 43 0.22 -1.24 -5.37
N LEU A 44 0.30 -1.06 -6.70
CA LEU A 44 -0.45 -1.90 -7.65
C LEU A 44 -0.06 -3.36 -7.53
N ILE A 45 1.24 -3.67 -7.42
CA ILE A 45 1.74 -5.04 -7.28
C ILE A 45 1.14 -5.68 -6.03
N ILE A 46 1.19 -5.02 -4.88
CA ILE A 46 0.68 -5.62 -3.63
C ILE A 46 -0.84 -5.79 -3.65
N THR A 47 -1.58 -4.92 -4.34
CA THR A 47 -3.04 -5.05 -4.48
C THR A 47 -3.46 -6.08 -5.52
N SER A 48 -2.57 -6.43 -6.45
CA SER A 48 -2.82 -7.47 -7.47
C SER A 48 -2.56 -8.88 -6.97
N ASP A 49 -1.84 -9.03 -5.85
CA ASP A 49 -1.58 -10.32 -5.22
C ASP A 49 -2.88 -10.86 -4.61
N SER A 50 -3.19 -12.13 -4.90
CA SER A 50 -4.33 -12.84 -4.33
C SER A 50 -4.17 -13.14 -2.83
N ALA A 51 -2.93 -13.15 -2.31
CA ALA A 51 -2.66 -13.35 -0.90
C ALA A 51 -2.52 -11.99 -0.18
N PHE A 52 -3.43 -11.71 0.76
CA PHE A 52 -3.38 -10.46 1.52
C PHE A 52 -2.19 -10.46 2.50
N LYS A 53 -1.26 -9.52 2.31
CA LYS A 53 -0.04 -9.38 3.11
C LYS A 53 -0.07 -8.08 3.94
N PRO A 54 -0.55 -8.12 5.20
CA PRO A 54 -0.80 -6.91 5.99
C PRO A 54 0.43 -6.03 6.21
N LYS A 55 1.61 -6.63 6.42
CA LYS A 55 2.90 -5.92 6.56
C LYS A 55 3.18 -4.99 5.37
N LEU A 56 2.91 -5.45 4.14
CA LEU A 56 3.13 -4.66 2.92
C LEU A 56 2.13 -3.51 2.77
N PHE A 57 0.87 -3.73 3.15
CA PHE A 57 -0.16 -2.69 3.14
C PHE A 57 0.15 -1.58 4.17
N LYS A 58 0.67 -1.94 5.36
CA LYS A 58 1.16 -0.95 6.34
C LYS A 58 2.35 -0.15 5.79
N GLN A 59 3.30 -0.83 5.15
CA GLN A 59 4.44 -0.17 4.50
C GLN A 59 3.98 0.78 3.39
N LEU A 60 3.02 0.36 2.55
CA LEU A 60 2.42 1.21 1.53
C LEU A 60 1.78 2.46 2.14
N ALA A 61 0.96 2.30 3.18
CA ALA A 61 0.33 3.44 3.85
C ALA A 61 1.38 4.43 4.41
N ALA A 62 2.45 3.91 5.02
CA ALA A 62 3.55 4.72 5.53
C ALA A 62 4.31 5.45 4.41
N LEU A 63 4.60 4.77 3.29
CA LEU A 63 5.23 5.36 2.10
C LEU A 63 4.37 6.46 1.47
N ILE A 64 3.06 6.23 1.34
CA ILE A 64 2.15 7.26 0.78
C ILE A 64 2.07 8.46 1.74
N ALA A 65 2.01 8.24 3.06
CA ALA A 65 2.01 9.32 4.04
C ALA A 65 3.33 10.12 4.02
N PHE A 66 4.47 9.44 3.91
CA PHE A 66 5.77 10.11 3.81
C PHE A 66 5.90 10.92 2.52
N THR A 67 5.50 10.35 1.38
CA THR A 67 5.54 11.06 0.09
C THR A 67 4.54 12.20 0.01
N PHE A 68 3.45 12.18 0.79
CA PHE A 68 2.56 13.33 0.90
C PHE A 68 3.30 14.54 1.45
N ILE A 69 4.07 14.36 2.53
CA ILE A 69 4.92 15.41 3.10
C ILE A 69 5.96 15.89 2.07
N LEU A 70 6.57 14.94 1.36
CA LEU A 70 7.59 15.23 0.35
C LEU A 70 7.03 16.03 -0.83
N ASP A 71 5.81 15.74 -1.28
CA ASP A 71 5.14 16.51 -2.33
C ASP A 71 4.74 17.91 -1.87
N LEU A 72 4.34 18.08 -0.61
CA LEU A 72 4.12 19.41 -0.02
C LEU A 72 5.43 20.22 -0.01
N MET A 73 6.55 19.60 0.37
CA MET A 73 7.85 20.23 0.29
C MET A 73 8.21 20.60 -1.16
N TRP A 74 7.95 19.70 -2.11
CA TRP A 74 8.21 19.98 -3.53
C TRP A 74 7.43 21.20 -4.02
N ILE A 75 6.15 21.32 -3.68
CA ILE A 75 5.33 22.49 -4.03
C ILE A 75 5.91 23.80 -3.46
N ILE A 76 6.48 23.76 -2.25
CA ILE A 76 6.99 24.95 -1.58
C ILE A 76 8.37 25.36 -2.11
N PHE A 77 9.24 24.40 -2.42
CA PHE A 77 10.65 24.66 -2.66
C PHE A 77 11.11 24.47 -4.11
N ALA A 78 10.37 23.73 -4.94
CA ALA A 78 10.80 23.43 -6.31
C ALA A 78 10.18 24.39 -7.32
N ASP A 79 11.02 24.96 -8.19
CA ASP A 79 10.58 25.71 -9.37
C ASP A 79 9.96 24.76 -10.40
N THR A 80 8.66 24.54 -10.25
CA THR A 80 7.88 23.61 -11.07
C THR A 80 7.09 24.40 -12.11
N SER A 81 7.01 23.89 -13.34
CA SER A 81 6.10 24.43 -14.36
C SER A 81 4.64 24.40 -13.88
N PHE A 82 3.77 25.27 -14.44
CA PHE A 82 2.35 25.28 -14.08
C PHE A 82 1.67 23.90 -14.24
N VAL A 83 2.02 23.17 -15.29
CA VAL A 83 1.49 21.82 -15.54
C VAL A 83 2.01 20.84 -14.48
N GLY A 84 3.30 20.88 -14.13
CA GLY A 84 3.84 20.06 -13.05
C GLY A 84 3.19 20.36 -11.71
N PHE A 85 2.97 21.63 -11.40
CA PHE A 85 2.26 22.05 -10.19
C PHE A 85 0.84 21.47 -10.13
N LEU A 86 0.06 21.52 -11.22
CA LEU A 86 -1.28 20.93 -11.26
C LEU A 86 -1.25 19.40 -11.06
N LEU A 87 -0.28 18.71 -11.67
CA LEU A 87 -0.14 17.26 -11.52
C LEU A 87 0.21 16.88 -10.07
N ILE A 88 1.14 17.60 -9.43
CA ILE A 88 1.50 17.37 -8.04
C ILE A 88 0.31 17.68 -7.13
N LEU A 89 -0.38 18.82 -7.35
CA LEU A 89 -1.54 19.23 -6.56
C LEU A 89 -2.66 18.18 -6.63
N LEU A 90 -2.97 17.70 -7.82
CA LEU A 90 -3.97 16.64 -8.00
C LEU A 90 -3.51 15.37 -7.28
N GLY A 91 -2.24 14.97 -7.40
CA GLY A 91 -1.67 13.86 -6.66
C GLY A 91 -1.81 14.02 -5.13
N VAL A 92 -1.49 15.19 -4.59
CA VAL A 92 -1.59 15.51 -3.15
C VAL A 92 -3.03 15.39 -2.65
N ILE A 93 -4.02 15.82 -3.44
CA ILE A 93 -5.44 15.70 -3.07
C ILE A 93 -5.88 14.23 -3.00
N LEU A 94 -5.40 13.37 -3.91
CA LEU A 94 -5.78 11.95 -3.91
C LEU A 94 -5.13 11.15 -2.76
N LYS A 95 -3.92 11.51 -2.32
CA LYS A 95 -3.14 10.75 -1.33
C LYS A 95 -3.88 10.47 0.00
N PRO A 96 -4.56 11.44 0.65
CA PRO A 96 -5.35 11.19 1.86
C PRO A 96 -6.43 10.12 1.65
N PHE A 97 -7.08 10.11 0.49
CA PHE A 97 -8.07 9.08 0.17
C PHE A 97 -7.41 7.71 0.01
N THR A 98 -6.27 7.64 -0.67
CA THR A 98 -5.51 6.38 -0.83
C THR A 98 -5.07 5.81 0.52
N VAL A 99 -4.56 6.66 1.42
CA VAL A 99 -4.18 6.24 2.78
C VAL A 99 -5.39 5.74 3.57
N ALA A 100 -6.51 6.48 3.53
CA ALA A 100 -7.74 6.07 4.21
C ALA A 100 -8.27 4.73 3.69
N THR A 101 -8.30 4.54 2.36
CA THR A 101 -8.72 3.27 1.74
C THR A 101 -7.75 2.14 2.08
N THR A 102 -6.43 2.38 2.13
CA THR A 102 -5.43 1.36 2.52
C THR A 102 -5.64 0.92 3.97
N ILE A 103 -5.88 1.87 4.88
CA ILE A 103 -6.21 1.58 6.29
C ILE A 103 -7.55 0.83 6.39
N GLN A 104 -8.53 1.19 5.56
CA GLN A 104 -9.81 0.49 5.52
C GLN A 104 -9.64 -0.96 5.05
N SER A 105 -8.84 -1.21 4.03
CA SER A 105 -8.49 -2.56 3.57
C SER A 105 -7.80 -3.38 4.67
N LEU A 106 -6.88 -2.77 5.42
CA LEU A 106 -6.27 -3.41 6.59
C LEU A 106 -7.32 -3.77 7.65
N LYS A 107 -8.25 -2.87 7.94
CA LYS A 107 -9.30 -3.08 8.94
C LYS A 107 -10.32 -4.15 8.52
N SER A 108 -10.68 -4.23 7.23
CA SER A 108 -11.64 -5.24 6.75
C SER A 108 -11.10 -6.66 6.84
N GLU A 109 -9.78 -6.83 6.79
CA GLU A 109 -9.08 -8.11 6.89
C GLU A 109 -8.83 -8.54 8.36
N GLY A 110 -9.50 -7.92 9.33
CA GLY A 110 -9.51 -8.34 10.73
C GLY A 110 -8.40 -7.76 11.61
N LEU A 111 -7.61 -6.81 11.10
CA LEU A 111 -6.66 -6.05 11.93
C LEU A 111 -7.39 -4.94 12.67
N ASP A 112 -7.90 -5.28 13.86
CA ASP A 112 -8.48 -4.32 14.80
C ASP A 112 -7.46 -3.24 15.20
N SER A 113 -7.95 -2.09 15.67
CA SER A 113 -7.24 -0.79 15.88
C SER A 113 -5.82 -0.79 16.51
N ASN A 114 -5.33 -1.91 17.06
CA ASN A 114 -3.93 -2.14 17.43
C ASN A 114 -3.00 -2.54 16.25
N GLY A 115 -3.55 -2.79 15.06
CA GLY A 115 -2.84 -3.27 13.87
C GLY A 115 -1.97 -2.24 13.15
N ILE A 116 -1.97 -0.97 13.55
CA ILE A 116 -1.04 0.05 13.00
C ILE A 116 0.35 -0.06 13.66
N SER A 117 0.46 -0.82 14.75
CA SER A 117 1.76 -1.12 15.36
C SER A 117 2.54 -2.09 14.45
N PHE A 118 3.77 -1.69 14.11
CA PHE A 118 4.76 -2.57 13.45
C PHE A 118 5.36 -3.60 14.43
N HIS A 119 5.09 -3.48 15.74
CA HIS A 119 5.67 -4.32 16.79
C HIS A 119 5.13 -5.76 16.80
N ASN A 120 3.89 -5.98 16.35
CA ASN A 120 3.23 -7.28 16.47
C ASN A 120 3.41 -8.18 15.24
N ASP A 121 4.07 -7.70 14.18
CA ASP A 121 4.17 -8.42 12.91
C ASP A 121 5.18 -9.59 12.95
N GLU A 122 6.10 -9.62 13.92
CA GLU A 122 7.02 -10.74 14.15
C GLU A 122 6.31 -12.00 14.69
N MET A 123 5.16 -11.85 15.35
CA MET A 123 4.43 -12.98 15.94
C MET A 123 3.68 -13.84 14.90
N TYR A 124 3.44 -13.28 13.70
CA TYR A 124 2.73 -13.96 12.60
C TYR A 124 3.69 -14.68 11.63
N GLU A 125 4.97 -14.29 11.60
CA GLU A 125 5.98 -14.89 10.73
C GLU A 125 6.34 -16.33 11.18
N HIS A 126 6.06 -16.69 12.44
CA HIS A 126 6.32 -18.02 12.99
C HIS A 126 5.24 -19.08 12.74
N LEU A 127 4.08 -18.73 12.19
CA LEU A 127 3.03 -19.71 11.92
C LEU A 127 3.10 -20.32 10.51
N ASP A 128 3.81 -19.68 9.58
CA ASP A 128 3.98 -20.18 8.19
C ASP A 128 5.14 -21.17 8.06
N GLU A 129 6.04 -21.25 9.04
CA GLU A 129 7.16 -22.21 9.06
C GLU A 129 6.85 -23.52 9.83
N GLY A 130 5.70 -23.59 10.49
CA GLY A 130 5.33 -24.70 11.39
C GLY A 130 4.69 -25.92 10.74
N ASP A 131 4.29 -25.84 9.46
CA ASP A 131 3.57 -26.94 8.77
C ASP A 131 4.49 -27.82 7.89
N ALA A 132 5.81 -27.65 8.01
CA ALA A 132 6.76 -28.65 7.56
C ALA A 132 6.85 -29.77 8.62
N THR A 133 5.78 -30.53 8.78
CA THR A 133 5.86 -31.79 9.52
C THR A 133 6.93 -32.66 8.84
N PRO A 134 7.97 -33.12 9.56
CA PRO A 134 8.84 -34.15 9.02
C PRO A 134 7.96 -35.37 8.79
N ILE A 135 7.90 -35.86 7.55
CA ILE A 135 7.31 -37.16 7.26
C ILE A 135 8.15 -38.18 8.04
N GLU A 136 7.68 -38.61 9.21
CA GLU A 136 8.22 -39.80 9.88
C GLU A 136 7.93 -41.00 8.99
N ILE A 137 8.92 -41.39 8.20
CA ILE A 137 8.88 -42.67 7.49
C ILE A 137 8.96 -43.75 8.56
N ASP A 138 7.83 -44.41 8.80
CA ASP A 138 7.72 -45.56 9.70
C ASP A 138 8.72 -46.64 9.27
N GLN A 139 9.77 -46.83 10.08
CA GLN A 139 10.82 -47.82 9.81
C GLN A 139 10.34 -49.27 9.90
N ASN A 140 9.09 -49.51 10.34
CA ASN A 140 8.52 -50.86 10.33
C ASN A 140 8.13 -51.36 8.94
N PHE A 141 8.05 -50.49 7.93
CA PHE A 141 7.73 -50.91 6.56
C PHE A 141 8.89 -51.62 5.84
N MET A 142 10.11 -51.58 6.36
CA MET A 142 11.29 -52.24 5.77
C MET A 142 11.64 -53.61 6.38
N ARG A 143 10.76 -54.18 7.22
CA ARG A 143 10.94 -55.52 7.82
C ARG A 143 9.76 -56.44 7.50
N SER A 144 9.54 -56.74 6.22
CA SER A 144 8.77 -57.91 5.77
C SER A 144 9.50 -58.65 4.66
#